data_AF-A0A645C801-F1
#
_entry.id   AF-A0A645C801-F1
#
_cell.length_a   1.000
_cell.length_b   1.000
_cell.length_c   1.000
_cell.angle_alpha   90.00
_cell.angle_beta   90.00
_cell.angle_gamma   90.00
#
_symmetry.space_group_name_H-M   'P 1'
#
loop_
_entity.id
_entity.type
_entity.pdbx_description
1 polymer ?
#
loop_
_entity_poly.entity_id
_entity_poly.type
_entity_poly.pdbx_seq_one_letter_code
_entity_poly.pdbx_strand_id
1 'polypeptide(L)'
;MKWDNGRTLALIPGVDHFSVIPLPLQTLKLYMPLTVNAYLRNEYGDLDNDAVEFGRYEVLEHQDSILAAILKERMPEEAERGLMKYYHGNDSVNQKVQSYFFTVEQVDDKLMGVAECRIKGELTVEELERLQDEISGQASDGFGEGFEQRPIKIADGEICVSLWSSEKSWSIMTQDELEQGQQMGGMHLG
;
A
#
# COMPACT_ATOMS: atom_id res chain seq x y z
N MET A 1 48.33 -4.28 -30.58
CA MET A 1 47.31 -5.22 -30.06
C MET A 1 46.25 -5.41 -31.12
N LYS A 2 46.01 -6.64 -31.58
CA LYS A 2 44.91 -6.97 -32.49
C LYS A 2 43.68 -7.28 -31.62
N TRP A 3 42.62 -6.49 -31.78
CA TRP A 3 41.33 -6.80 -31.17
C TRP A 3 40.61 -7.82 -32.04
N ASP A 4 40.21 -8.94 -31.43
CA ASP A 4 39.30 -9.92 -32.02
C ASP A 4 37.88 -9.37 -31.95
N ASN A 5 37.18 -9.37 -33.08
CA ASN A 5 35.86 -8.76 -33.25
C ASN A 5 34.71 -9.75 -32.99
N GLY A 6 34.98 -10.87 -32.31
CA GLY A 6 33.96 -11.71 -31.67
C GLY A 6 33.06 -12.50 -32.63
N ARG A 7 33.32 -12.44 -33.94
CA ARG A 7 32.52 -13.13 -34.97
C ARG A 7 32.66 -14.66 -34.99
N THR A 8 33.50 -15.21 -34.10
CA THR A 8 33.85 -16.64 -34.05
C THR A 8 33.49 -17.34 -32.73
N LEU A 9 32.82 -16.66 -31.79
CA LEU A 9 32.31 -17.33 -30.58
C LEU A 9 31.09 -18.17 -30.93
N ALA A 10 31.31 -19.44 -31.24
CA ALA A 10 30.26 -20.43 -31.41
C ALA A 10 29.64 -20.72 -30.02
N LEU A 11 28.32 -20.59 -29.92
CA LEU A 11 27.56 -21.03 -28.76
C LEU A 11 27.62 -22.56 -28.70
N ILE A 12 28.09 -23.11 -27.58
CA ILE A 12 28.22 -24.56 -27.33
C ILE A 12 27.14 -25.00 -26.33
N PRO A 13 26.06 -25.65 -26.79
CA PRO A 13 25.03 -26.18 -25.92
C PRO A 13 25.61 -27.12 -24.86
N GLY A 14 25.35 -26.86 -23.58
CA GLY A 14 25.82 -27.67 -22.45
C GLY A 14 27.18 -27.30 -21.89
N VAL A 15 27.93 -26.39 -22.53
CA VAL A 15 29.16 -25.78 -21.99
C VAL A 15 28.92 -24.32 -21.67
N ASP A 16 28.23 -23.60 -22.57
CA ASP A 16 27.83 -22.24 -22.31
C ASP A 16 26.61 -22.20 -21.40
N HIS A 17 26.76 -21.48 -20.29
CA HIS A 17 25.70 -21.26 -19.32
C HIS A 17 25.33 -19.78 -19.32
N PHE A 18 24.06 -19.51 -19.60
CA PHE A 18 23.47 -18.19 -19.46
C PHE A 18 22.65 -18.18 -18.18
N SER A 19 22.94 -17.24 -17.30
CA SER A 19 22.12 -16.98 -16.12
C SER A 19 21.36 -15.68 -16.35
N VAL A 20 20.04 -15.73 -16.19
CA VAL A 20 19.26 -14.50 -16.01
C VAL A 20 19.64 -13.96 -14.64
N ILE A 21 20.32 -12.82 -14.60
CA ILE A 21 20.61 -12.14 -13.34
C ILE A 21 19.26 -11.68 -12.78
N PRO A 22 18.83 -12.14 -11.59
CA PRO A 22 17.60 -11.66 -10.98
C PRO A 22 17.68 -10.15 -10.80
N LEU A 23 16.71 -9.41 -11.34
CA LEU A 23 16.62 -7.97 -11.07
C LEU A 23 16.50 -7.75 -9.56
N PRO A 24 17.22 -6.76 -9.00
CA PRO A 24 17.12 -6.47 -7.58
C PRO A 24 15.67 -6.10 -7.23
N LEU A 25 15.23 -6.54 -6.05
CA LEU A 25 13.93 -6.18 -5.52
C LEU A 25 13.97 -4.74 -5.04
N GLN A 26 12.97 -3.97 -5.47
CA GLN A 26 12.79 -2.57 -5.11
C GLN A 26 11.52 -2.41 -4.28
N THR A 27 11.50 -1.42 -3.39
CA THR A 27 10.28 -1.02 -2.69
C THR A 27 9.54 0.01 -3.55
N LEU A 28 8.28 -0.27 -3.86
CA LEU A 28 7.34 0.69 -4.42
C LEU A 28 6.27 0.95 -3.35
N LYS A 29 6.04 2.21 -3.00
CA LYS A 29 4.98 2.61 -2.06
C LYS A 29 3.85 3.25 -2.85
N LEU A 30 2.62 2.81 -2.56
CA LEU A 30 1.39 3.36 -3.09
C LEU A 30 0.55 3.86 -1.93
N TYR A 31 0.26 5.15 -1.93
CA TYR A 31 -0.38 5.87 -0.83
C TYR A 31 -1.88 6.00 -1.10
N MET A 32 -2.69 5.85 -0.07
CA MET A 32 -4.14 6.06 -0.12
C MET A 32 -4.61 6.88 1.08
N PRO A 33 -5.54 7.83 0.90
CA PRO A 33 -6.19 8.48 2.03
C PRO A 33 -6.90 7.44 2.90
N LEU A 34 -6.85 7.63 4.21
CA LEU A 34 -7.63 6.85 5.17
C LEU A 34 -8.57 7.76 5.95
N THR A 35 -9.65 7.18 6.46
CA THR A 35 -10.60 7.84 7.37
C THR A 35 -10.61 7.10 8.70
N VAL A 36 -10.89 7.85 9.77
CA VAL A 36 -10.97 7.30 11.12
C VAL A 36 -12.24 7.79 11.76
N ASN A 37 -13.16 6.86 12.00
CA ASN A 37 -14.44 7.11 12.64
C ASN A 37 -14.36 6.68 14.11
N ALA A 38 -14.60 7.62 15.02
CA ALA A 38 -14.56 7.37 16.45
C ALA A 38 -15.95 7.25 17.05
N TYR A 39 -16.14 6.21 17.85
CA TYR A 39 -17.32 5.98 18.67
C TYR A 39 -16.94 6.26 20.11
N LEU A 40 -17.37 7.42 20.63
CA LEU A 40 -16.95 7.93 21.93
C LEU A 40 -17.91 7.48 23.02
N ARG A 41 -17.43 7.39 24.26
CA ARG A 41 -18.28 7.09 25.41
C ARG A 41 -19.13 8.29 25.79
N ASN A 42 -20.42 8.06 26.02
CA ASN A 42 -21.33 9.05 26.55
C ASN A 42 -21.15 9.23 28.08
N GLU A 43 -21.93 10.13 28.68
CA GLU A 43 -21.88 10.44 30.12
C GLU A 43 -22.20 9.24 31.04
N TYR A 44 -22.82 8.19 30.50
CA TYR A 44 -23.14 6.94 31.20
C TYR A 44 -22.08 5.85 30.98
N GLY A 45 -21.06 6.12 30.16
CA GLY A 45 -19.95 5.21 29.86
C GLY A 45 -20.18 4.24 28.69
N ASP A 46 -21.36 4.30 28.05
CA ASP A 46 -21.71 3.50 26.87
C ASP A 46 -21.16 4.15 25.60
N LEU A 47 -20.84 3.35 24.59
CA LEU A 47 -20.44 3.89 23.28
C LEU A 47 -21.62 4.57 22.61
N ASP A 48 -21.39 5.75 22.05
CA ASP A 48 -22.33 6.41 21.16
C ASP A 48 -22.49 5.59 19.88
N ASN A 49 -23.69 5.59 19.31
CA ASN A 49 -23.97 4.93 18.03
C ASN A 49 -23.53 5.82 16.85
N ASP A 50 -23.47 7.13 17.06
CA ASP A 50 -23.06 8.08 16.04
C ASP A 50 -21.53 8.22 16.07
N ALA A 51 -20.91 7.96 14.93
CA ALA A 51 -19.48 8.16 14.77
C ALA A 51 -19.13 9.64 14.57
N VAL A 52 -17.99 10.05 15.11
CA VAL A 52 -17.35 11.32 14.78
C VAL A 52 -16.10 11.02 13.98
N GLU A 53 -16.00 11.59 12.77
CA GLU A 53 -14.78 11.49 11.98
C GLU A 53 -13.68 12.34 12.62
N PHE A 54 -12.53 11.72 12.88
CA PHE A 54 -11.38 12.39 13.47
C PHE A 54 -10.66 13.29 12.47
N GLY A 55 -10.25 14.46 12.94
CA GLY A 55 -9.37 15.35 12.19
C GLY A 55 -7.96 14.78 12.03
N ARG A 56 -7.19 15.36 11.10
CA ARG A 56 -5.83 14.87 10.76
C ARG A 56 -4.88 14.80 11.96
N TYR A 57 -5.03 15.68 12.95
CA TYR A 57 -4.16 15.70 14.12
C TYR A 57 -4.52 14.57 15.09
N GLU A 58 -5.82 14.38 15.34
CA GLU A 58 -6.34 13.28 16.15
C GLU A 58 -5.98 11.91 15.56
N VAL A 59 -6.03 11.77 14.23
CA VAL A 59 -5.57 10.56 13.54
C VAL A 59 -4.09 10.28 13.79
N LEU A 60 -3.24 11.30 13.75
CA LEU A 60 -1.80 11.16 13.98
C LEU A 60 -1.48 10.71 15.41
N GLU A 61 -2.26 11.12 16.40
CA GLU A 61 -2.11 10.65 17.80
C GLU A 61 -2.32 9.14 17.93
N HIS A 62 -3.02 8.52 16.98
CA HIS A 62 -3.34 7.09 16.97
C HIS A 62 -2.52 6.26 15.96
N GLN A 63 -1.51 6.86 15.31
CA GLN A 63 -0.69 6.18 14.29
C GLN A 63 -0.15 4.82 14.75
N ASP A 64 0.45 4.74 15.93
CA ASP A 64 1.05 3.49 16.44
C ASP A 64 -0.01 2.41 16.68
N SER A 65 -1.19 2.80 17.18
CA SER A 65 -2.31 1.89 17.41
C SER A 65 -2.89 1.37 16.09
N ILE A 66 -3.02 2.26 15.09
CA ILE A 66 -3.49 1.91 13.74
C ILE A 66 -2.49 0.95 13.08
N LEU A 67 -1.20 1.25 13.13
CA LEU A 67 -0.14 0.37 12.61
C LEU A 67 -0.19 -1.01 13.28
N ALA A 68 -0.29 -1.06 14.61
CA ALA A 68 -0.37 -2.31 15.35
C ALA A 68 -1.60 -3.14 14.95
N ALA A 69 -2.75 -2.48 14.72
CA ALA A 69 -3.97 -3.14 14.29
C ALA A 69 -3.85 -3.71 12.86
N ILE A 70 -3.24 -2.97 11.92
CA ILE A 70 -2.95 -3.47 10.56
C ILE A 70 -2.05 -4.69 10.63
N LEU A 71 -0.99 -4.67 11.46
CA LEU A 71 -0.09 -5.81 11.61
C LEU A 71 -0.79 -7.03 12.19
N LYS A 72 -1.75 -6.83 13.10
CA LYS A 72 -2.55 -7.89 13.73
C LYS A 72 -3.54 -8.54 12.76
N GLU A 73 -4.04 -7.78 11.80
CA GLU A 73 -5.00 -8.29 10.81
C GLU A 73 -4.37 -9.25 9.80
N ARG A 74 -3.05 -9.17 9.60
CA ARG A 74 -2.33 -10.05 8.68
C ARG A 74 -2.46 -11.52 9.05
N MET A 75 -2.64 -12.35 8.02
CA MET A 75 -2.75 -13.79 8.17
C MET A 75 -1.38 -14.47 8.06
N PRO A 76 -1.09 -15.54 8.83
CA PRO A 76 0.21 -16.23 8.77
C PRO A 76 0.60 -16.69 7.37
N GLU A 77 -0.39 -17.06 6.56
CA GLU A 77 -0.26 -17.52 5.19
C GLU A 77 0.11 -16.42 4.16
N GLU A 78 0.06 -15.16 4.58
CA GLU A 78 0.49 -13.97 3.82
C GLU A 78 1.98 -13.67 4.04
N ALA A 79 2.70 -14.42 4.89
CA ALA A 79 4.07 -14.08 5.28
C ALA A 79 5.06 -13.90 4.10
N GLU A 80 4.89 -14.66 3.01
CA GLU A 80 5.80 -14.61 1.86
C GLU A 80 5.35 -13.62 0.78
N ARG A 81 4.05 -13.60 0.48
CA ARG A 81 3.48 -12.90 -0.69
C ARG A 81 2.65 -11.68 -0.30
N GLY A 82 2.37 -11.49 0.98
CA GLY A 82 1.37 -10.54 1.44
C GLY A 82 0.02 -10.81 0.78
N LEU A 83 -0.70 -9.74 0.48
CA LEU A 83 -2.00 -9.81 -0.18
C LEU A 83 -1.91 -10.22 -1.66
N MET A 84 -0.71 -10.22 -2.27
CA MET A 84 -0.52 -10.87 -3.59
C MET A 84 -0.78 -12.38 -3.55
N LYS A 85 -0.87 -12.99 -2.37
CA LYS A 85 -1.35 -14.37 -2.23
C LYS A 85 -2.71 -14.58 -2.92
N TYR A 86 -3.57 -13.57 -2.86
CA TYR A 86 -4.93 -13.60 -3.39
C TYR A 86 -5.01 -13.10 -4.84
N TYR A 87 -3.90 -12.60 -5.38
CA TYR A 87 -3.81 -12.21 -6.78
C TYR A 87 -3.61 -13.43 -7.69
N HIS A 88 -4.64 -13.74 -8.49
CA HIS A 88 -4.66 -14.93 -9.35
C HIS A 88 -4.49 -14.63 -10.84
N GLY A 89 -4.13 -13.38 -11.18
CA GLY A 89 -3.81 -12.98 -12.54
C GLY A 89 -2.60 -13.75 -13.09
N ASN A 90 -2.71 -14.30 -14.29
CA ASN A 90 -1.61 -14.97 -14.98
C ASN A 90 -0.95 -14.01 -15.97
N ASP A 91 -0.13 -13.11 -15.44
CA ASP A 91 0.35 -11.94 -16.14
C ASP A 91 1.66 -11.42 -15.52
N SER A 92 2.19 -10.34 -16.08
CA SER A 92 3.46 -9.77 -15.64
C SER A 92 3.39 -9.08 -14.27
N VAL A 93 2.21 -8.62 -13.81
CA VAL A 93 2.06 -8.06 -12.46
C VAL A 93 2.33 -9.14 -11.43
N ASN A 94 1.75 -10.33 -11.59
CA ASN A 94 1.99 -11.45 -10.67
C ASN A 94 3.46 -11.92 -10.65
N GLN A 95 4.15 -11.75 -11.77
CA GLN A 95 5.56 -12.12 -11.91
C GLN A 95 6.51 -11.07 -11.31
N LYS A 96 6.21 -9.79 -11.50
CA LYS A 96 7.04 -8.65 -11.08
C LYS A 96 6.82 -8.26 -9.64
N VAL A 97 5.56 -8.21 -9.18
CA VAL A 97 5.24 -7.89 -7.79
C VAL A 97 5.47 -9.14 -6.97
N GLN A 98 6.40 -9.09 -6.02
CA GLN A 98 6.82 -10.17 -5.11
C GLN A 98 6.10 -10.13 -3.76
N SER A 99 5.59 -9.00 -3.32
CA SER A 99 4.64 -8.94 -2.22
C SER A 99 4.02 -7.56 -2.16
N TYR A 100 2.87 -7.42 -1.50
CA TYR A 100 2.51 -6.14 -0.90
C TYR A 100 1.78 -6.36 0.41
N PHE A 101 1.95 -5.41 1.32
CA PHE A 101 1.27 -5.38 2.62
C PHE A 101 0.76 -3.97 2.87
N PHE A 102 -0.40 -3.86 3.50
CA PHE A 102 -0.82 -2.58 4.05
C PHE A 102 0.00 -2.19 5.28
N THR A 103 0.24 -0.90 5.40
CA THR A 103 0.86 -0.19 6.53
C THR A 103 0.33 1.23 6.55
N VAL A 104 0.78 2.05 7.49
CA VAL A 104 0.53 3.49 7.51
C VAL A 104 1.85 4.27 7.56
N GLU A 105 1.82 5.49 7.04
CA GLU A 105 2.95 6.42 7.08
C GLU A 105 2.43 7.85 7.20
N GLN A 106 3.11 8.65 8.02
CA GLN A 106 2.85 10.08 8.07
C GLN A 106 3.49 10.75 6.85
N VAL A 107 2.67 11.42 6.04
CA VAL A 107 3.10 12.30 4.96
C VAL A 107 2.65 13.72 5.31
N ASP A 108 3.62 14.62 5.52
CA ASP A 108 3.40 15.95 6.09
C ASP A 108 2.63 15.90 7.43
N ASP A 109 1.43 16.48 7.45
CA ASP A 109 0.54 16.56 8.61
C ASP A 109 -0.66 15.60 8.50
N LYS A 110 -0.55 14.56 7.66
CA LYS A 110 -1.60 13.55 7.46
C LYS A 110 -1.04 12.14 7.59
N LEU A 111 -1.82 11.26 8.20
CA LEU A 111 -1.57 9.82 8.15
C LEU A 111 -2.18 9.25 6.87
N MET A 112 -1.39 8.50 6.13
CA MET A 112 -1.81 7.84 4.88
C MET A 112 -1.74 6.32 5.06
N GLY A 113 -2.69 5.62 4.45
CA GLY A 113 -2.56 4.19 4.20
C GLY A 113 -1.51 3.97 3.12
N VAL A 114 -0.72 2.90 3.23
CA VAL A 114 0.33 2.59 2.25
C VAL A 114 0.27 1.11 1.92
N ALA A 115 0.19 0.79 0.63
CA ALA A 115 0.56 -0.53 0.14
C ALA A 115 2.08 -0.53 -0.13
N GLU A 116 2.83 -1.19 0.74
CA GLU A 116 4.27 -1.37 0.56
C GLU A 116 4.53 -2.61 -0.31
N CYS A 117 4.87 -2.37 -1.58
CA CYS A 117 5.12 -3.40 -2.57
C CYS A 117 6.61 -3.72 -2.70
N ARG A 118 6.95 -5.00 -2.86
CA ARG A 118 8.27 -5.45 -3.33
C ARG A 118 8.16 -5.84 -4.79
N ILE A 119 8.88 -5.17 -5.68
CA ILE A 119 8.78 -5.37 -7.13
C ILE A 119 10.13 -5.71 -7.76
N LYS A 120 10.10 -6.46 -8.86
CA LYS A 120 11.26 -6.77 -9.71
C LYS A 120 11.25 -5.85 -10.92
N GLY A 121 12.26 -4.98 -11.03
CA GLY A 121 12.32 -3.97 -12.09
C GLY A 121 11.24 -2.91 -11.95
N GLU A 122 10.83 -2.31 -13.08
CA GLU A 122 9.79 -1.29 -13.15
C GLU A 122 8.46 -1.90 -13.63
N LEU A 123 7.36 -1.28 -13.17
CA LEU A 123 6.03 -1.52 -13.71
C LEU A 123 5.77 -0.53 -14.85
N THR A 124 5.23 -1.04 -15.95
CA THR A 124 4.59 -0.22 -16.97
C THR A 124 3.33 0.45 -16.41
N VAL A 125 2.81 1.46 -17.10
CA VAL A 125 1.58 2.16 -16.70
C VAL A 125 0.42 1.16 -16.53
N GLU A 126 0.20 0.28 -17.51
CA GLU A 126 -0.88 -0.73 -17.44
C GLU A 126 -0.69 -1.73 -16.29
N GLU A 127 0.56 -2.08 -15.95
CA GLU A 127 0.86 -2.94 -14.81
C GLU A 127 0.62 -2.23 -13.48
N LEU A 128 0.94 -0.94 -13.40
CA LEU A 128 0.72 -0.11 -12.21
C LEU A 128 -0.78 0.11 -11.98
N GLU A 129 -1.54 0.48 -13.01
CA GLU A 129 -2.99 0.65 -12.94
C GLU A 129 -3.66 -0.62 -12.43
N ARG A 130 -3.27 -1.79 -12.96
CA ARG A 130 -3.86 -3.05 -12.52
C ARG A 130 -3.46 -3.46 -11.11
N LEU A 131 -2.26 -3.07 -10.66
CA LEU A 131 -1.87 -3.23 -9.26
C LEU A 131 -2.67 -2.29 -8.35
N GLN A 132 -2.91 -1.04 -8.77
CA GLN A 132 -3.76 -0.09 -8.04
C GLN A 132 -5.21 -0.58 -7.95
N ASP A 133 -5.77 -1.15 -9.03
CA ASP A 133 -7.12 -1.73 -9.02
C ASP A 133 -7.23 -2.89 -8.01
N GLU A 134 -6.25 -3.80 -8.01
CA GLU A 134 -6.18 -4.90 -7.04
C GLU A 134 -6.10 -4.37 -5.60
N ILE A 135 -5.21 -3.40 -5.35
CA ILE A 135 -5.02 -2.81 -4.02
C ILE A 135 -6.29 -2.08 -3.59
N SER A 136 -6.96 -1.37 -4.51
CA SER A 136 -8.23 -0.71 -4.22
C SER A 136 -9.29 -1.72 -3.83
N GLY A 137 -9.39 -2.86 -4.53
CA GLY A 137 -10.31 -3.94 -4.18
C GLY A 137 -10.05 -4.48 -2.77
N GLN A 138 -8.77 -4.71 -2.44
CA GLN A 138 -8.37 -5.20 -1.11
C GLN A 138 -8.45 -4.15 -0.01
N ALA A 139 -8.47 -2.86 -0.34
CA ALA A 139 -8.70 -1.76 0.60
C ALA A 139 -10.19 -1.52 0.85
N SER A 140 -11.04 -1.72 -0.16
CA SER A 140 -12.50 -1.54 -0.05
C SER A 140 -13.23 -2.75 0.52
N ASP A 141 -12.74 -3.94 0.19
CA ASP A 141 -13.27 -5.26 0.56
C ASP A 141 -12.12 -6.03 1.21
N GLY A 142 -12.14 -7.36 1.22
CA GLY A 142 -11.00 -8.21 1.55
C GLY A 142 -10.35 -7.84 2.88
N PHE A 143 -9.10 -7.39 2.83
CA PHE A 143 -8.38 -6.96 4.04
C PHE A 143 -9.04 -5.73 4.69
N GLY A 144 -9.40 -4.73 3.89
CA GLY A 144 -9.94 -3.47 4.38
C GLY A 144 -11.26 -3.62 5.11
N GLU A 145 -12.18 -4.44 4.58
CA GLU A 145 -13.46 -4.73 5.25
C GLU A 145 -13.21 -5.38 6.62
N GLY A 146 -12.36 -6.40 6.67
CA GLY A 146 -12.02 -7.07 7.93
C GLY A 146 -11.38 -6.10 8.93
N PHE A 147 -10.44 -5.28 8.46
CA PHE A 147 -9.75 -4.30 9.28
C PHE A 147 -10.72 -3.27 9.89
N GLU A 148 -11.63 -2.72 9.08
CA GLU A 148 -12.61 -1.73 9.53
C GLU A 148 -13.62 -2.32 10.54
N GLN A 149 -14.01 -3.59 10.38
CA GLN A 149 -14.92 -4.30 11.28
C GLN A 149 -14.30 -4.68 12.64
N ARG A 150 -13.01 -4.39 12.88
CA ARG A 150 -12.32 -4.69 14.14
C ARG A 150 -11.87 -3.38 14.83
N PRO A 151 -12.76 -2.73 15.61
CA PRO A 151 -12.46 -1.46 16.25
C PRO A 151 -11.21 -1.52 17.15
N ILE A 152 -10.44 -0.42 17.10
CA ILE A 152 -9.28 -0.20 17.96
C ILE A 152 -9.74 0.55 19.21
N LYS A 153 -9.57 -0.07 20.37
CA LYS A 153 -9.92 0.55 21.64
C LYS A 153 -8.97 1.71 21.97
N ILE A 154 -9.54 2.86 22.30
CA ILE A 154 -8.84 4.04 22.80
C ILE A 154 -9.35 4.37 24.21
N ALA A 155 -8.77 5.39 24.86
CA ALA A 155 -9.16 5.76 26.22
C ALA A 155 -10.64 6.13 26.33
N ASP A 156 -11.13 6.95 25.39
CA ASP A 156 -12.46 7.55 25.45
C ASP A 156 -13.49 6.83 24.57
N GLY A 157 -13.17 5.65 24.03
CA GLY A 157 -14.03 4.96 23.08
C GLY A 157 -13.31 3.93 22.22
N GLU A 158 -13.70 3.84 20.96
CA GLU A 158 -13.04 3.03 19.95
C GLU A 158 -13.04 3.73 18.60
N ILE A 159 -12.06 3.40 17.76
CA ILE A 159 -11.94 3.92 16.40
C ILE A 159 -12.02 2.80 15.38
N CYS A 160 -12.74 3.03 14.29
CA CYS A 160 -12.75 2.22 13.09
C CYS A 160 -11.99 2.96 12.00
N VAL A 161 -11.08 2.28 11.31
CA VAL A 161 -10.22 2.88 10.30
C VAL A 161 -10.56 2.28 8.95
N SER A 162 -10.85 3.12 7.96
CA SER A 162 -11.08 2.68 6.58
C SER A 162 -9.91 3.13 5.70
N LEU A 163 -9.35 2.21 4.94
CA LEU A 163 -8.29 2.49 3.95
C LEU A 163 -8.87 2.94 2.60
N TRP A 164 -10.20 2.98 2.48
CA TRP A 164 -10.90 3.22 1.24
C TRP A 164 -12.06 4.19 1.43
N SER A 165 -12.44 4.90 0.38
CA SER A 165 -13.65 5.72 0.35
C SER A 165 -14.29 5.67 -1.03
N SER A 166 -15.63 5.73 -1.05
CA SER A 166 -16.41 5.87 -2.29
C SER A 166 -16.39 7.29 -2.87
N GLU A 167 -15.74 8.24 -2.18
CA GLU A 167 -15.57 9.59 -2.67
C GLU A 167 -14.74 9.65 -3.96
N LYS A 168 -15.15 10.50 -4.90
CA LYS A 168 -14.43 10.67 -6.18
C LYS A 168 -13.01 11.22 -6.03
N SER A 169 -12.72 11.87 -4.91
CA SER A 169 -11.41 12.38 -4.53
C SER A 169 -10.47 11.30 -4.02
N TRP A 170 -10.99 10.12 -3.67
CA TRP A 170 -10.16 9.02 -3.20
C TRP A 170 -9.51 8.31 -4.39
N SER A 171 -8.19 8.21 -4.33
CA SER A 171 -7.40 7.43 -5.27
C SER A 171 -6.12 6.96 -4.61
N ILE A 172 -5.56 5.88 -5.15
CA ILE A 172 -4.22 5.43 -4.81
C ILE A 172 -3.22 6.23 -5.63
N MET A 173 -2.17 6.73 -4.99
CA MET A 173 -1.16 7.59 -5.58
C MET A 173 0.23 6.98 -5.42
N THR A 174 1.05 7.13 -6.45
CA THR A 174 2.50 6.96 -6.32
C THR A 174 3.10 8.08 -5.47
N GLN A 175 4.35 7.90 -5.03
CA GLN A 175 5.07 8.96 -4.34
C GLN A 175 5.20 10.23 -5.20
N ASP A 176 5.54 10.08 -6.48
CA ASP A 176 5.71 11.20 -7.40
C ASP A 176 4.40 12.01 -7.59
N GLU A 177 3.26 11.33 -7.68
CA GLU A 177 1.94 11.99 -7.77
C GLU A 177 1.59 12.76 -6.48
N LEU A 178 1.93 12.18 -5.32
CA LEU A 178 1.73 12.82 -4.02
C LEU A 178 2.56 14.10 -3.89
N GLU A 179 3.84 14.04 -4.29
CA GLU A 179 4.75 15.19 -4.29
C GLU A 179 4.31 16.30 -5.28
N GLN A 180 3.80 15.93 -6.45
CA GLN A 180 3.28 16.90 -7.44
C GLN A 180 2.01 17.60 -6.94
N GLY A 181 1.10 16.85 -6.29
CA GLY A 181 -0.10 17.41 -5.68
C GLY A 181 0.23 18.45 -4.60
N GLN A 182 1.25 18.19 -3.78
CA GLN A 182 1.74 19.13 -2.77
C GLN A 182 2.32 20.41 -3.39
N GLN A 183 3.14 20.29 -4.44
CA GLN A 183 3.72 21.44 -5.12
C GLN A 183 2.65 22.37 -5.72
N MET A 184 1.60 21.80 -6.31
CA MET A 184 0.49 22.58 -6.87
C MET A 184 -0.38 23.25 -5.79
N GLY A 185 -0.59 22.59 -4.64
CA GLY A 185 -1.30 23.16 -3.49
C GLY A 185 -0.55 24.31 -2.80
N GLY A 186 0.78 24.30 -2.83
CA GLY A 186 1.63 25.34 -2.26
C GLY A 186 1.75 26.63 -3.09
N MET A 187 1.35 26.63 -4.37
CA MET A 187 1.47 27.78 -5.26
C MET A 187 0.29 28.78 -5.20
N HIS A 188 -0.63 28.64 -4.24
CA HIS A 188 -1.81 29.53 -4.11
C HIS A 188 -1.75 30.45 -2.89
N LEU A 189 -0.68 31.25 -2.76
CA LEU A 189 -0.65 32.44 -1.90
C LEU A 189 0.23 33.52 -2.53
N GLY A 190 -0.38 34.39 -3.35
CA GLY A 190 0.18 35.60 -3.91
C GLY A 190 -0.90 36.66 -4.07
#